data_AF-A0A8H6IMA5-F1
#
_entry.id   AF-A0A8H6IMA5-F1
#
_cell.length_a   1.000
_cell.length_b   1.000
_cell.length_c   1.000
_cell.angle_alpha   90.00
_cell.angle_beta   90.00
_cell.angle_gamma   90.00
#
_symmetry.space_group_name_H-M   'P 1'
#
loop_
_entity.id
_entity.type
_entity.pdbx_description
1 polymer ?
#
loop_
_entity_poly.entity_id
_entity_poly.type
_entity_poly.pdbx_seq_one_letter_code
_entity_poly.pdbx_strand_id
1 'polypeptide(L)'
;MNLFRDNCSKVGIEEHQLAPAFSIMLRGKASIFYANRLCGRGIRDFDTMVDNVRRYFETEEKRQSYLSEWRETTFNRIMQKHPDKSKTQVLDDLIEKLALIQRALPVSYHSDEVLRTQLLNACSGIKESSGEYHGEEEGDTFFTSTVFYGSTALDGSAVAANLADQSFYHQLTKQRCRSTS
;
A
#
# COMPACT_ATOMS: atom_id res chain seq x y z
N MET A 1 -5.36 -6.83 12.24
CA MET A 1 -5.87 -7.85 13.18
C MET A 1 -5.72 -9.28 12.69
N ASN A 2 -5.77 -9.55 11.37
CA ASN A 2 -5.58 -10.90 10.81
C ASN A 2 -4.25 -11.54 11.21
N LEU A 3 -3.14 -10.77 11.22
CA LEU A 3 -1.83 -11.26 11.66
C LEU A 3 -1.85 -11.72 13.14
N PHE A 4 -2.56 -11.00 14.01
CA PHE A 4 -2.66 -11.37 15.42
C PHE A 4 -3.49 -12.64 15.62
N ARG A 5 -4.65 -12.75 14.94
CA ARG A 5 -5.48 -13.96 14.96
C ARG A 5 -4.71 -15.17 14.43
N ASP A 6 -3.94 -15.01 13.36
CA ASP A 6 -3.05 -16.05 12.80
C ASP A 6 -1.96 -16.46 13.80
N ASN A 7 -1.29 -15.50 14.45
CA ASN A 7 -0.29 -15.79 15.47
C ASN A 7 -0.88 -16.51 16.68
N CYS A 8 -2.08 -16.11 17.13
CA CYS A 8 -2.78 -16.76 18.24
C CYS A 8 -3.15 -18.21 17.89
N SER A 9 -3.70 -18.43 16.70
CA SER A 9 -4.04 -19.77 16.22
C SER A 9 -2.80 -20.68 16.16
N LYS A 10 -1.65 -20.16 15.70
CA LYS A 10 -0.38 -20.91 15.65
C LYS A 10 0.14 -21.37 17.00
N VAL A 11 -0.20 -20.66 18.09
CA VAL A 11 0.24 -21.01 19.45
C VAL A 11 -0.88 -21.65 20.28
N GLY A 12 -1.99 -22.05 19.64
CA GLY A 12 -3.11 -22.74 20.30
C GLY A 12 -4.02 -21.83 21.13
N ILE A 13 -3.97 -20.52 20.93
CA ILE A 13 -4.90 -19.57 21.57
C ILE A 13 -6.23 -19.61 20.83
N GLU A 14 -7.29 -19.98 21.55
CA GLU A 14 -8.65 -20.05 21.02
C GLU A 14 -9.35 -18.68 20.96
N GLU A 15 -10.45 -18.59 20.22
CA GLU A 15 -11.17 -17.32 19.99
C GLU A 15 -11.61 -16.62 21.30
N HIS A 16 -12.08 -17.40 22.27
CA HIS A 16 -12.47 -16.89 23.59
C HIS A 16 -11.30 -16.31 24.41
N GLN A 17 -10.06 -16.64 24.03
CA GLN A 17 -8.82 -16.19 24.67
C GLN A 17 -8.18 -14.99 23.94
N LEU A 18 -8.74 -14.55 22.81
CA LEU A 18 -8.20 -13.41 22.07
C LEU A 18 -8.29 -12.10 22.86
N ALA A 19 -9.40 -11.86 23.55
CA ALA A 19 -9.60 -10.66 24.36
C ALA A 19 -8.54 -10.49 25.48
N PRO A 20 -8.25 -11.50 26.32
CA PRO A 20 -7.17 -11.39 27.29
C PRO A 20 -5.78 -11.30 26.64
N ALA A 21 -5.55 -12.00 25.52
CA ALA A 21 -4.28 -11.94 24.78
C ALA A 21 -4.08 -10.61 24.03
N PHE A 22 -5.13 -9.83 23.79
CA PHE A 22 -5.08 -8.60 22.98
C PHE A 22 -4.05 -7.59 23.50
N SER A 23 -3.93 -7.47 24.83
CA SER A 23 -3.00 -6.57 25.50
C SER A 23 -1.53 -6.82 25.12
N ILE A 24 -1.16 -8.07 24.83
CA ILE A 24 0.21 -8.52 24.54
C ILE A 24 0.71 -7.93 23.20
N MET A 25 -0.20 -7.73 22.26
CA MET A 25 0.11 -7.15 20.94
C MET A 25 0.28 -5.62 21.01
N LEU A 26 -0.36 -4.96 21.97
CA LEU A 26 -0.36 -3.51 22.04
C LEU A 26 0.99 -2.98 22.51
N ARG A 27 1.48 -1.92 21.86
CA ARG A 27 2.76 -1.29 22.20
C ARG A 27 2.60 0.21 22.37
N GLY A 28 3.50 0.82 23.15
CA GLY A 28 3.57 2.27 23.34
C GLY A 28 2.24 2.89 23.79
N LYS A 29 1.80 3.95 23.10
CA LYS A 29 0.56 4.69 23.45
C LYS A 29 -0.68 3.80 23.45
N ALA A 30 -0.74 2.77 22.60
CA ALA A 30 -1.88 1.85 22.55
C ALA A 30 -1.99 0.97 23.81
N SER A 31 -0.85 0.51 24.34
CA SER A 31 -0.83 -0.26 25.59
C SER A 31 -1.27 0.59 26.79
N ILE A 32 -0.85 1.86 26.84
CA ILE A 32 -1.23 2.82 27.87
C ILE A 32 -2.74 3.11 27.80
N PHE A 33 -3.27 3.33 26.59
CA PHE A 33 -4.71 3.53 26.40
C PHE A 33 -5.51 2.32 26.87
N TYR A 34 -5.09 1.10 26.52
CA TYR A 34 -5.74 -0.13 26.95
C TYR A 34 -5.76 -0.26 28.48
N ALA A 35 -4.63 -0.06 29.14
CA ALA A 35 -4.53 -0.13 30.60
C ALA A 35 -5.46 0.90 31.30
N ASN A 36 -5.51 2.13 30.78
CA ASN A 36 -6.27 3.22 31.42
C ASN A 36 -7.78 3.20 31.11
N ARG A 37 -8.17 2.70 29.95
CA ARG A 37 -9.56 2.85 29.43
C ARG A 37 -10.29 1.54 29.27
N LEU A 38 -9.60 0.42 29.08
CA LEU A 38 -10.23 -0.87 28.74
C LEU A 38 -10.03 -1.93 29.82
N CYS A 39 -8.87 -1.95 30.48
CA CYS A 39 -8.60 -2.90 31.56
C CYS A 39 -9.59 -2.72 32.73
N GLY A 40 -10.15 -3.83 33.22
CA GLY A 40 -11.04 -3.84 34.39
C GLY A 40 -12.44 -3.27 34.19
N ARG A 41 -12.80 -2.80 32.98
CA ARG A 41 -14.12 -2.18 32.70
C ARG A 41 -15.22 -3.17 32.27
N GLY A 42 -14.99 -4.47 32.42
CA GLY A 42 -15.96 -5.51 32.05
C GLY A 42 -16.09 -5.77 30.55
N ILE A 43 -15.35 -5.05 29.69
CA ILE A 43 -15.27 -5.32 28.25
C ILE A 43 -14.42 -6.57 28.04
N ARG A 44 -15.07 -7.68 27.67
CA ARG A 44 -14.41 -8.99 27.43
C ARG A 44 -14.48 -9.45 25.98
N ASP A 45 -15.19 -8.71 25.14
CA ASP A 45 -15.30 -9.03 23.73
C ASP A 45 -14.11 -8.45 22.95
N PHE A 46 -13.46 -9.30 22.15
CA PHE A 46 -12.25 -8.95 21.42
C PHE A 46 -12.52 -7.88 20.35
N ASP A 47 -13.59 -8.03 19.57
CA ASP A 47 -13.89 -7.11 18.47
C ASP A 47 -14.26 -5.72 18.99
N THR A 48 -15.02 -5.66 20.09
CA THR A 48 -15.30 -4.42 20.81
C THR A 48 -14.01 -3.74 21.31
N MET A 49 -13.06 -4.50 21.86
CA MET A 49 -11.77 -3.92 22.29
C MET A 49 -10.95 -3.38 21.12
N VAL A 50 -10.90 -4.14 20.02
CA VAL A 50 -10.26 -3.72 18.77
C VAL A 50 -10.85 -2.42 18.25
N ASP A 51 -12.18 -2.32 18.20
CA ASP A 51 -12.86 -1.14 17.67
C ASP A 51 -12.67 0.10 18.56
N ASN A 52 -12.61 -0.07 19.88
CA ASN A 52 -12.30 1.05 20.79
C ASN A 52 -10.88 1.57 20.59
N VAL A 53 -9.89 0.67 20.48
CA VAL A 53 -8.50 1.05 20.20
C VAL A 53 -8.42 1.70 18.81
N ARG A 54 -9.08 1.10 17.80
CA ARG A 54 -9.13 1.63 16.45
C ARG A 54 -9.68 3.06 16.44
N ARG A 55 -10.87 3.29 16.98
CA ARG A 55 -11.50 4.63 17.01
C ARG A 55 -10.66 5.67 17.72
N TYR A 56 -9.94 5.28 18.78
CA TYR A 56 -9.10 6.22 19.50
C TYR A 56 -7.84 6.63 18.72
N PHE A 57 -7.24 5.70 17.95
CA PHE A 57 -5.99 5.96 17.24
C PHE A 57 -6.15 6.29 15.76
N GLU A 58 -7.17 5.79 15.09
CA GLU A 58 -7.58 6.07 13.71
C GLU A 58 -8.70 7.12 13.71
N THR A 59 -8.35 8.35 14.09
CA THR A 59 -9.31 9.46 14.02
C THR A 59 -9.57 9.86 12.57
N GLU A 60 -10.71 10.53 12.34
CA GLU A 60 -11.11 11.01 11.01
C GLU A 60 -10.05 11.95 10.41
N GLU A 61 -9.41 12.78 11.23
CA GLU A 61 -8.35 13.69 10.80
C GLU A 61 -7.13 12.93 10.27
N LYS A 62 -6.74 11.83 10.94
CA LYS A 62 -5.67 10.96 10.44
C LYS A 62 -6.06 10.24 9.17
N ARG A 63 -7.31 9.80 9.06
CA ARG A 63 -7.83 9.17 7.84
C ARG A 63 -7.77 10.14 6.65
N GLN A 64 -8.15 11.39 6.85
CA GLN A 64 -8.03 12.44 5.85
C GLN A 64 -6.56 12.73 5.52
N SER A 65 -5.68 12.76 6.52
CA SER A 65 -4.24 12.89 6.31
C SER A 65 -3.67 11.78 5.42
N TYR A 66 -4.05 10.52 5.65
CA TYR A 66 -3.62 9.40 4.80
C TYR A 66 -4.19 9.49 3.39
N LEU A 67 -5.43 9.97 3.22
CA LEU A 67 -6.03 10.19 1.89
C LEU A 67 -5.33 11.32 1.12
N SER A 68 -5.00 12.42 1.79
CA SER A 68 -4.21 13.49 1.19
C SER A 68 -2.82 12.98 0.81
N GLU A 69 -2.15 12.25 1.71
CA GLU A 69 -0.84 11.67 1.42
C GLU A 69 -0.89 10.68 0.25
N TRP A 70 -1.94 9.85 0.18
CA TRP A 70 -2.17 8.95 -0.96
C TRP A 70 -2.25 9.70 -2.29
N ARG A 71 -3.04 10.78 -2.34
CA ARG A 71 -3.26 11.57 -3.56
C ARG A 71 -2.03 12.38 -3.97
N GLU A 72 -1.29 12.90 -3.01
CA GLU A 72 -0.14 13.77 -3.27
C GLU A 72 1.19 13.00 -3.41
N THR A 73 1.20 11.70 -3.15
CA THR A 73 2.38 10.85 -3.35
C THR A 73 2.57 10.63 -4.85
N THR A 74 3.52 11.36 -5.43
CA THR A 74 3.88 11.33 -6.85
C THR A 74 5.34 10.94 -7.02
N PHE A 75 5.70 10.46 -8.22
CA PHE A 75 7.07 10.09 -8.55
C PHE A 75 8.05 11.26 -8.32
N ASN A 76 7.69 12.47 -8.77
CA ASN A 76 8.50 13.68 -8.60
C ASN A 76 8.77 14.00 -7.13
N ARG A 77 7.79 13.79 -6.25
CA ARG A 77 7.93 14.06 -4.81
C ARG A 77 8.93 13.11 -4.15
N ILE A 78 8.97 11.86 -4.58
CA ILE A 78 9.93 10.87 -4.06
C ILE A 78 11.32 11.12 -4.63
N MET A 79 11.41 11.44 -5.93
CA MET A 79 12.66 11.81 -6.58
C MET A 79 13.31 13.05 -5.92
N GLN A 80 12.51 14.08 -5.60
CA GLN A 80 13.02 15.26 -4.87
C GLN A 80 13.52 14.93 -3.46
N LYS A 81 12.90 13.95 -2.81
CA LYS A 81 13.30 13.51 -1.46
C LYS A 81 14.55 12.63 -1.48
N HIS A 82 14.82 11.99 -2.62
CA HIS A 82 15.95 11.09 -2.82
C HIS A 82 16.65 11.40 -4.17
N PRO A 83 17.32 12.56 -4.28
CA PRO A 83 17.96 12.97 -5.53
C PRO A 83 19.11 12.04 -5.96
N ASP A 84 19.67 11.28 -5.02
CA ASP A 84 20.81 10.38 -5.23
C ASP A 84 20.40 9.00 -5.77
N LYS A 85 19.10 8.69 -5.82
CA LYS A 85 18.57 7.39 -6.24
C LYS A 85 18.30 7.35 -7.74
N SER A 86 18.46 6.15 -8.33
CA SER A 86 18.09 5.92 -9.72
C SER A 86 16.56 6.01 -9.90
N LYS A 87 16.11 6.25 -11.14
CA LYS A 87 14.68 6.28 -11.46
C LYS A 87 13.95 4.98 -11.10
N THR A 88 14.63 3.83 -11.20
CA THR A 88 14.06 2.52 -10.82
C THR A 88 13.89 2.41 -9.30
N GLN A 89 14.90 2.81 -8.52
CA GLN A 89 14.80 2.81 -7.06
C GLN A 89 13.73 3.78 -6.54
N VAL A 90 13.56 4.93 -7.21
CA VAL A 90 12.48 5.88 -6.88
C VAL A 90 11.10 5.28 -7.18
N LEU A 91 10.97 4.45 -8.23
CA LEU A 91 9.73 3.75 -8.53
C LEU A 91 9.42 2.68 -7.49
N ASP A 92 10.43 1.92 -7.04
CA ASP A 92 10.27 0.94 -5.97
C ASP A 92 9.83 1.61 -4.66
N ASP A 93 10.50 2.71 -4.28
CA ASP A 93 10.11 3.53 -3.12
C ASP A 93 8.67 4.05 -3.24
N LEU A 94 8.23 4.41 -4.46
CA LEU A 94 6.86 4.86 -4.73
C LEU A 94 5.84 3.76 -4.50
N ILE A 95 6.10 2.57 -5.03
CA ILE A 95 5.23 1.41 -4.87
C ILE A 95 5.16 1.03 -3.39
N GLU A 96 6.29 0.93 -2.70
CA GLU A 96 6.34 0.61 -1.27
C GLU A 96 5.57 1.64 -0.43
N LYS A 97 5.77 2.92 -0.72
CA LYS A 97 5.09 4.00 0.01
C LYS A 97 3.59 3.97 -0.23
N LEU A 98 3.14 3.82 -1.48
CA LEU A 98 1.72 3.71 -1.78
C LEU A 98 1.11 2.48 -1.10
N ALA A 99 1.73 1.30 -1.22
CA ALA A 99 1.26 0.08 -0.56
C ALA A 99 1.16 0.25 0.97
N LEU A 100 2.09 0.97 1.60
CA LEU A 100 2.04 1.27 3.03
C LEU A 100 0.84 2.17 3.39
N ILE A 101 0.62 3.26 2.63
CA ILE A 101 -0.51 4.16 2.85
C ILE A 101 -1.84 3.44 2.60
N GLN A 102 -1.92 2.60 1.57
CA GLN A 102 -3.11 1.82 1.23
C GLN A 102 -3.61 0.99 2.41
N ARG A 103 -2.69 0.41 3.20
CA ARG A 103 -3.03 -0.38 4.40
C ARG A 103 -3.66 0.44 5.52
N ALA A 104 -3.45 1.76 5.52
CA ALA A 104 -4.05 2.70 6.46
C ALA A 104 -5.35 3.34 5.94
N LEU A 105 -5.74 3.08 4.69
CA LEU A 105 -6.98 3.54 4.08
C LEU A 105 -8.14 2.57 4.33
N PRO A 106 -9.40 3.00 4.11
CA PRO A 106 -10.56 2.11 4.16
C PRO A 106 -10.42 0.92 3.20
N VAL A 107 -11.08 -0.20 3.52
CA VAL A 107 -11.01 -1.46 2.76
C VAL A 107 -11.35 -1.29 1.27
N SER A 108 -12.17 -0.29 0.92
CA SER A 108 -12.48 0.04 -0.49
C SER A 108 -11.25 0.39 -1.33
N TYR A 109 -10.15 0.81 -0.70
CA TYR A 109 -8.89 1.15 -1.36
C TYR A 109 -7.91 -0.02 -1.43
N HIS A 110 -8.20 -1.17 -0.81
CA HIS A 110 -7.25 -2.28 -0.67
C HIS A 110 -7.15 -3.17 -1.92
N SER A 111 -7.86 -2.84 -3.01
CA SER A 111 -7.74 -3.57 -4.26
C SER A 111 -6.47 -3.21 -5.03
N ASP A 112 -5.89 -4.20 -5.70
CA ASP A 112 -4.72 -4.01 -6.55
C ASP A 112 -5.00 -3.06 -7.72
N GLU A 113 -6.25 -3.03 -8.20
CA GLU A 113 -6.71 -2.10 -9.24
C GLU A 113 -6.60 -0.64 -8.80
N VAL A 114 -6.97 -0.33 -7.54
CA VAL A 114 -6.87 1.01 -6.99
C VAL A 114 -5.41 1.42 -6.83
N LEU A 115 -4.54 0.49 -6.39
CA LEU A 115 -3.11 0.74 -6.30
C LEU A 115 -2.49 1.00 -7.68
N ARG A 116 -2.82 0.17 -8.67
CA ARG A 116 -2.33 0.31 -10.05
C ARG A 116 -2.78 1.63 -10.66
N THR A 117 -4.05 1.99 -10.50
CA THR A 117 -4.60 3.26 -11.01
C THR A 117 -3.91 4.45 -10.35
N GLN A 118 -3.68 4.40 -9.03
CA GLN A 118 -2.95 5.46 -8.34
C GLN A 118 -1.50 5.55 -8.79
N LEU A 119 -0.82 4.42 -9.01
CA LEU A 119 0.56 4.41 -9.48
C LEU A 119 0.68 5.05 -10.87
N LEU A 120 -0.24 4.75 -11.78
CA LEU A 120 -0.30 5.38 -13.10
C LEU A 120 -0.51 6.90 -12.99
N ASN A 121 -1.42 7.33 -12.11
CA ASN A 121 -1.66 8.76 -11.85
C ASN A 121 -0.47 9.45 -11.18
N ALA A 122 0.24 8.75 -10.29
CA ALA A 122 1.42 9.27 -9.59
C ALA A 122 2.63 9.47 -10.55
N CYS A 123 2.66 8.72 -11.65
CA CYS A 123 3.67 8.81 -12.70
C CYS A 123 3.28 9.75 -13.86
N SER A 124 1.98 10.03 -14.08
CA SER A 124 1.52 10.84 -15.21
C SER A 124 1.88 12.34 -15.14
N GLY A 125 2.33 12.83 -13.98
CA GLY A 125 2.82 14.19 -13.78
C GLY A 125 4.28 14.44 -14.20
N ILE A 126 4.95 13.46 -14.82
CA ILE A 126 6.32 13.61 -15.33
C ILE A 126 6.25 14.35 -16.67
N LYS A 127 6.42 15.67 -16.64
CA LYS A 127 6.60 16.49 -17.85
C LYS A 127 7.97 16.15 -18.43
N GLU A 128 7.98 15.61 -19.64
CA GLU A 128 9.20 15.40 -20.41
C GLU A 128 9.91 16.75 -20.57
N SER A 129 11.09 16.90 -19.96
CA SER A 129 11.99 17.98 -20.33
C SER A 129 12.49 17.65 -21.73
N SER A 130 11.90 18.34 -22.71
CA SER A 130 12.24 18.38 -24.13
C SER A 130 13.75 18.28 -24.37
N GLY A 131 14.21 17.07 -24.67
CA GLY A 131 15.46 16.81 -25.35
C GLY A 131 15.15 16.74 -26.83
N GLU A 132 15.59 17.75 -27.56
CA GLU A 132 15.51 17.91 -29.00
C GLU A 132 16.13 16.71 -29.71
N TYR A 133 15.33 15.94 -30.45
CA TYR A 133 15.80 14.97 -31.42
C TYR A 133 15.24 15.36 -32.79
N HIS A 134 16.14 15.85 -33.64
CA HIS A 134 15.93 16.00 -35.07
C HIS A 134 15.88 14.61 -35.74
N GLY A 135 14.90 14.38 -36.62
CA GLY A 135 14.87 13.24 -37.53
C GLY A 135 13.50 13.06 -38.20
N GLU A 136 13.40 13.55 -39.44
CA GLU A 136 12.27 13.61 -40.39
C GLU A 136 11.66 12.23 -40.74
N GLU A 137 10.31 12.12 -40.75
CA GLU A 137 9.36 11.86 -41.89
C GLU A 137 9.56 10.53 -42.68
N GLU A 138 8.56 9.77 -43.14
CA GLU A 138 7.15 10.01 -43.54
C GLU A 138 6.48 8.63 -43.80
N GLY A 139 5.14 8.54 -43.87
CA GLY A 139 4.47 7.47 -44.64
C GLY A 139 3.24 6.76 -44.06
N ASP A 140 2.11 7.46 -44.01
CA ASP A 140 0.77 7.05 -44.46
C ASP A 140 -0.06 5.91 -43.82
N THR A 141 -1.12 6.38 -43.16
CA THR A 141 -2.54 5.94 -43.17
C THR A 141 -3.04 4.69 -42.42
N PHE A 142 -3.88 5.00 -41.41
CA PHE A 142 -5.24 4.48 -41.23
C PHE A 142 -5.44 3.16 -40.45
N PHE A 143 -5.45 3.27 -39.12
CA PHE A 143 -6.58 2.73 -38.35
C PHE A 143 -7.04 3.79 -37.34
N THR A 144 -8.32 4.10 -37.42
CA THR A 144 -9.03 5.07 -36.62
C THR A 144 -9.27 4.58 -35.18
N SER A 145 -9.25 5.55 -34.27
CA SER A 145 -9.76 5.56 -32.88
C SER A 145 -8.87 5.01 -31.75
N THR A 146 -8.42 5.99 -30.95
CA THR A 146 -7.90 5.93 -29.57
C THR A 146 -6.39 5.67 -29.41
N VAL A 147 -5.59 6.60 -29.94
CA VAL A 147 -4.18 6.86 -29.56
C VAL A 147 -4.21 8.15 -28.72
N PHE A 148 -3.66 8.21 -27.51
CA PHE A 148 -2.26 8.55 -27.29
C PHE A 148 -1.62 7.69 -26.17
N TYR A 149 -1.29 6.45 -26.52
CA TYR A 149 0.00 5.88 -26.12
C TYR A 149 1.04 6.48 -27.08
N GLY A 150 1.61 7.62 -26.71
CA GLY A 150 2.88 8.07 -27.26
C GLY A 150 3.98 7.40 -26.44
N SER A 151 4.63 6.37 -26.99
CA SER A 151 5.99 5.99 -26.58
C SER A 151 6.85 7.25 -26.70
N THR A 152 7.48 7.72 -25.63
CA THR A 152 8.76 7.17 -25.16
C THR A 152 9.05 7.56 -23.71
N ALA A 153 9.67 6.62 -22.98
CA ALA A 153 10.43 6.82 -21.74
C ALA A 153 9.72 6.78 -20.38
N LEU A 154 8.76 5.87 -20.20
CA LEU A 154 8.85 4.84 -19.15
C LEU A 154 8.43 3.55 -19.82
N ASP A 155 9.33 2.59 -19.92
CA ASP A 155 9.01 1.32 -20.57
C ASP A 155 7.83 0.69 -19.83
N GLY A 156 6.64 0.77 -20.43
CA GLY A 156 5.44 0.13 -19.91
C GLY A 156 5.65 -1.37 -19.76
N SER A 157 6.56 -1.95 -20.56
CA SER A 157 7.06 -3.31 -20.38
C SER A 157 7.90 -3.42 -19.11
N ALA A 158 8.75 -2.47 -18.73
CA ALA A 158 9.52 -2.49 -17.48
C ALA A 158 8.65 -2.26 -16.24
N VAL A 159 7.58 -1.47 -16.34
CA VAL A 159 6.59 -1.33 -15.23
C VAL A 159 5.72 -2.58 -15.15
N ALA A 160 5.26 -3.12 -16.27
CA ALA A 160 4.53 -4.39 -16.32
C ALA A 160 5.43 -5.58 -15.91
N ALA A 161 6.71 -5.54 -16.24
CA ALA A 161 7.72 -6.53 -15.87
C ALA A 161 8.08 -6.36 -14.40
N ASN A 162 8.23 -5.16 -13.85
CA ASN A 162 8.37 -4.99 -12.41
C ASN A 162 7.11 -5.46 -11.67
N LEU A 163 5.91 -5.25 -12.21
CA LEU A 163 4.67 -5.80 -11.62
C LEU A 163 4.57 -7.33 -11.77
N ALA A 164 5.09 -7.90 -12.86
CA ALA A 164 5.14 -9.34 -13.09
C ALA A 164 6.27 -10.01 -12.28
N ASP A 165 7.38 -9.31 -12.06
CA ASP A 165 8.55 -9.74 -11.30
C ASP A 165 8.33 -9.54 -9.79
N GLN A 166 7.56 -8.50 -9.41
CA GLN A 166 6.86 -8.38 -8.12
C GLN A 166 5.70 -9.39 -7.96
N SER A 167 5.78 -10.52 -8.67
CA SER A 167 5.42 -11.86 -8.17
C SER A 167 5.79 -12.14 -6.70
N PHE A 168 6.46 -11.22 -6.00
CA PHE A 168 6.58 -11.12 -4.55
C PHE A 168 5.27 -11.37 -3.78
N TYR A 169 4.11 -10.86 -4.22
CA TYR A 169 2.82 -11.22 -3.59
C TYR A 169 2.43 -12.67 -3.87
N HIS A 170 2.80 -13.20 -5.04
CA HIS A 170 2.60 -14.61 -5.40
C HIS A 170 3.54 -15.55 -4.62
N GLN A 171 4.71 -15.07 -4.17
CA GLN A 171 5.61 -15.83 -3.28
C GLN A 171 5.19 -15.76 -1.81
N LEU A 172 4.68 -14.62 -1.32
CA LEU A 172 4.15 -14.51 0.05
C LEU A 172 2.93 -15.42 0.28
N THR A 173 2.10 -15.64 -0.74
CA THR A 173 1.00 -16.62 -0.69
C THR A 173 1.49 -18.07 -0.86
N LYS A 174 2.49 -18.34 -1.71
CA LYS A 174 3.04 -19.69 -1.88
C LYS A 174 3.81 -20.22 -0.67
N GLN A 175 4.45 -19.37 0.14
CA GLN A 175 5.06 -19.81 1.40
C GLN A 175 4.02 -20.20 2.47
N ARG A 176 2.77 -19.73 2.38
CA ARG A 176 1.69 -20.15 3.30
C ARG A 176 1.07 -21.50 2.93
N CYS A 177 1.27 -22.00 1.71
CA CYS A 177 0.71 -23.27 1.24
C CYS A 177 1.68 -24.46 1.28
N ARG A 178 2.93 -24.31 1.74
CA ARG A 178 3.94 -25.40 1.77
C ARG A 178 4.25 -25.99 3.15
N SER A 179 3.49 -25.65 4.20
CA SER A 179 3.63 -26.27 5.53
C SER A 179 2.38 -27.04 5.96
N THR A 180 1.78 -27.79 5.03
CA THR A 180 0.85 -28.88 5.32
C THR A 180 1.23 -30.10 4.48
N SER A 181 2.22 -30.83 4.95
CA SER A 181 2.39 -32.27 4.73
C SER A 181 3.10 -32.84 5.94
#